data_AF-A0A2R2MQZ6-F1
#
_entry.id   AF-A0A2R2MQZ6-F1
#
_cell.length_a   1.000
_cell.length_b   1.000
_cell.length_c   1.000
_cell.angle_alpha   90.00
_cell.angle_beta   90.00
_cell.angle_gamma   90.00
#
_symmetry.space_group_name_H-M   'P 1'
#
loop_
_entity.id
_entity.type
_entity.pdbx_description
1 polymer ?
#
loop_
_entity_poly.entity_id
_entity_poly.type
_entity_poly.pdbx_seq_one_letter_code
_entity_poly.pdbx_strand_id
1 'polypeptide(L)'
;MTFSKSALLVLLALMCERAAYFTVENYVNELWVVKLSYTAGHAVIAHMMFVGASHCFGILGGAFADAFFHPLPMLGIGYILLNIGLVLLESAGSAAETNLVPSRNIAIAGLVIAALGQGCIEVVLPVLGAAQVTDKKESQAIYSLVLRMEKRRGHHR
;
A
#
# COMPACT_ATOMS: atom_id res chain seq x y z
N MET A 1 24.26 12.99 -12.60
CA MET A 1 23.01 12.99 -11.80
C MET A 1 23.35 12.50 -10.42
N THR A 2 23.37 13.38 -9.42
CA THR A 2 23.51 12.99 -8.01
C THR A 2 22.17 12.47 -7.53
N PHE A 3 22.10 11.17 -7.25
CA PHE A 3 20.90 10.53 -6.72
C PHE A 3 20.52 11.20 -5.39
N SER A 4 19.29 11.72 -5.28
CA SER A 4 18.85 12.33 -4.02
C SER A 4 18.75 11.25 -2.94
N LYS A 5 19.24 11.54 -1.73
CA LYS A 5 19.15 10.64 -0.57
C LYS A 5 17.69 10.20 -0.30
N SER A 6 16.73 11.07 -0.60
CA SER A 6 15.30 10.78 -0.49
C SER A 6 14.80 9.78 -1.52
N ALA A 7 15.31 9.81 -2.75
CA ALA A 7 14.96 8.83 -3.78
C ALA A 7 15.46 7.42 -3.40
N LEU A 8 16.65 7.34 -2.79
CA LEU A 8 17.18 6.07 -2.28
C LEU A 8 16.30 5.49 -1.16
N LEU A 9 15.80 6.34 -0.25
CA LEU A 9 14.89 5.90 0.82
C LEU A 9 13.56 5.38 0.27
N VAL A 10 13.00 6.02 -0.76
CA VAL A 10 11.77 5.54 -1.40
C VAL A 10 11.98 4.20 -2.10
N LEU A 11 13.11 4.01 -2.79
CA LEU A 11 13.45 2.72 -3.38
C LEU A 11 13.64 1.63 -2.33
N LEU A 12 14.31 1.94 -1.23
CA LEU A 12 14.46 1.00 -0.12
C LEU A 12 13.10 0.63 0.48
N ALA A 13 12.23 1.61 0.68
CA ALA A 13 10.87 1.40 1.15
C ALA A 13 10.05 0.51 0.19
N LEU A 14 10.21 0.69 -1.13
CA LEU A 14 9.55 -0.14 -2.15
C LEU A 14 10.04 -1.59 -2.08
N MET A 15 11.35 -1.80 -1.91
CA MET A 15 11.91 -3.14 -1.76
C MET A 15 11.40 -3.84 -0.49
N CYS A 16 11.38 -3.11 0.64
CA CYS A 16 10.84 -3.65 1.89
C CYS A 16 9.34 -3.94 1.79
N GLU A 17 8.58 -3.08 1.13
CA GLU A 17 7.15 -3.25 0.91
C GLU A 17 6.86 -4.50 0.07
N ARG A 18 7.55 -4.67 -1.07
CA ARG A 18 7.40 -5.88 -1.89
C ARG A 18 7.83 -7.14 -1.17
N ALA A 19 8.90 -7.08 -0.38
CA ALA A 19 9.31 -8.21 0.46
C ALA A 19 8.24 -8.59 1.50
N ALA A 20 7.64 -7.59 2.16
CA ALA A 20 6.56 -7.81 3.11
C ALA A 20 5.32 -8.40 2.43
N TYR A 21 4.93 -7.86 1.27
CA TYR A 21 3.81 -8.35 0.48
C TYR A 21 3.95 -9.84 0.12
N PHE A 22 5.09 -10.24 -0.48
CA PHE A 22 5.31 -11.64 -0.83
C PHE A 22 5.40 -12.55 0.39
N THR A 23 5.87 -12.04 1.53
CA THR A 23 5.87 -12.80 2.78
C THR A 23 4.44 -13.09 3.24
N VAL A 24 3.54 -12.08 3.21
CA VAL A 24 2.12 -12.28 3.55
C VAL A 24 1.48 -13.27 2.58
N GLU A 25 1.69 -13.07 1.28
CA GLU A 25 1.13 -13.90 0.21
C GLU A 25 1.45 -15.39 0.41
N ASN A 26 2.71 -15.71 0.73
CA ASN A 26 3.13 -17.07 1.05
C ASN A 26 2.59 -17.56 2.41
N TYR A 27 2.58 -16.69 3.42
CA TYR A 27 2.10 -17.03 4.76
C TYR A 27 0.61 -17.35 4.79
N VAL A 28 -0.23 -16.72 3.95
CA VAL A 28 -1.67 -17.06 3.86
C VAL A 28 -1.87 -18.54 3.56
N ASN A 29 -1.09 -19.10 2.64
CA ASN A 29 -1.22 -20.51 2.29
C ASN A 29 -0.83 -21.42 3.45
N GLU A 30 0.28 -21.10 4.15
CA GLU A 30 0.72 -21.85 5.32
C GLU A 30 -0.30 -21.75 6.47
N LEU A 31 -0.78 -20.54 6.78
CA LEU A 31 -1.77 -20.30 7.83
C LEU A 31 -3.08 -21.06 7.55
N TRP A 32 -3.59 -21.05 6.33
CA TRP A 32 -4.84 -21.72 5.99
C TRP A 32 -4.72 -23.24 5.99
N VAL A 33 -3.67 -23.79 5.38
CA VAL A 33 -3.52 -25.24 5.21
C VAL A 33 -2.96 -25.91 6.45
N VAL A 34 -1.89 -25.35 7.03
CA VAL A 34 -1.14 -25.97 8.13
C VAL A 34 -1.78 -25.63 9.47
N LYS A 35 -2.01 -24.35 9.74
CA LYS A 35 -2.48 -23.91 11.07
C LYS A 35 -4.00 -24.06 11.24
N LEU A 36 -4.77 -23.65 10.23
CA LEU A 36 -6.23 -23.70 10.29
C LEU A 36 -6.83 -25.02 9.76
N SER A 37 -6.00 -25.93 9.23
CA SER A 37 -6.42 -27.25 8.72
C SER A 37 -7.51 -27.19 7.64
N TYR A 38 -7.57 -26.12 6.84
CA TYR A 38 -8.45 -26.03 5.67
C TYR A 38 -7.82 -26.67 4.43
N THR A 39 -8.65 -26.95 3.43
CA THR A 39 -8.15 -27.47 2.16
C THR A 39 -7.40 -26.39 1.37
N ALA A 40 -6.46 -26.82 0.53
CA ALA A 40 -5.71 -25.93 -0.36
C ALA A 40 -6.63 -25.05 -1.23
N GLY A 41 -7.81 -25.54 -1.63
CA GLY A 41 -8.79 -24.75 -2.36
C GLY A 41 -9.29 -23.52 -1.58
N HIS A 42 -9.51 -23.66 -0.27
CA HIS A 42 -9.91 -22.51 0.57
C HIS A 42 -8.75 -21.53 0.78
N ALA A 43 -7.52 -22.02 0.86
CA ALA A 43 -6.33 -21.18 0.95
C ALA A 43 -6.15 -20.31 -0.31
N VAL A 44 -6.32 -20.91 -1.50
CA VAL A 44 -6.28 -20.19 -2.78
C VAL A 44 -7.38 -19.14 -2.85
N ILE A 45 -8.59 -19.43 -2.37
CA ILE A 45 -9.68 -18.46 -2.31
C ILE A 45 -9.31 -17.28 -1.39
N ALA A 46 -8.79 -17.55 -0.19
CA ALA A 46 -8.39 -16.51 0.76
C ALA A 46 -7.25 -15.63 0.18
N HIS A 47 -6.29 -16.26 -0.50
CA HIS A 47 -5.23 -15.58 -1.21
C HIS A 47 -5.77 -14.67 -2.33
N MET A 48 -6.63 -15.19 -3.20
CA MET A 48 -7.26 -14.39 -4.26
C MET A 48 -8.08 -13.22 -3.69
N MET A 49 -8.76 -13.42 -2.55
CA MET A 49 -9.47 -12.34 -1.86
C MET A 49 -8.50 -11.27 -1.34
N PHE A 50 -7.37 -11.66 -0.76
CA PHE A 50 -6.35 -10.71 -0.28
C PHE A 50 -5.79 -9.87 -1.42
N VAL A 51 -5.32 -10.50 -2.50
CA VAL A 51 -4.74 -9.82 -3.67
C VAL A 51 -5.78 -8.95 -4.38
N GLY A 52 -7.01 -9.45 -4.55
CA GLY A 52 -8.09 -8.66 -5.15
C GLY A 52 -8.46 -7.45 -4.30
N ALA A 53 -8.60 -7.65 -2.98
CA ALA A 53 -8.93 -6.58 -2.05
C ALA A 53 -7.83 -5.52 -1.96
N SER A 54 -6.55 -5.89 -1.94
CA SER A 54 -5.45 -4.93 -1.87
C SER A 54 -5.43 -3.98 -3.06
N HIS A 55 -5.64 -4.49 -4.27
CA HIS A 55 -5.72 -3.64 -5.47
C HIS A 55 -6.97 -2.74 -5.46
N CYS A 56 -8.13 -3.25 -5.05
CA CYS A 56 -9.34 -2.42 -4.91
C CYS A 56 -9.15 -1.32 -3.85
N PHE A 57 -8.56 -1.65 -2.71
CA PHE A 57 -8.24 -0.68 -1.67
C PHE A 57 -7.16 0.30 -2.09
N GLY A 58 -6.27 -0.07 -3.01
CA GLY A 58 -5.32 0.87 -3.60
C GLY A 58 -5.99 2.01 -4.33
N ILE A 59 -7.03 1.74 -5.12
CA ILE A 59 -7.82 2.79 -5.80
C ILE A 59 -8.41 3.76 -4.78
N LEU A 60 -9.00 3.22 -3.71
CA LEU A 60 -9.57 4.04 -2.63
C LEU A 60 -8.48 4.83 -1.91
N GLY A 61 -7.37 4.19 -1.56
CA GLY A 61 -6.23 4.80 -0.87
C GLY A 61 -5.61 5.94 -1.66
N GLY A 62 -5.47 5.78 -2.98
CA GLY A 62 -5.03 6.86 -3.88
C GLY A 62 -6.01 8.02 -3.91
N ALA A 63 -7.31 7.75 -4.07
CA ALA A 63 -8.34 8.79 -4.02
C ALA A 63 -8.34 9.55 -2.67
N PHE A 64 -8.14 8.86 -1.55
CA PHE A 64 -8.04 9.49 -0.23
C PHE A 64 -6.74 10.29 -0.05
N ALA A 65 -5.62 9.82 -0.61
CA ALA A 65 -4.35 10.55 -0.61
C ALA A 65 -4.47 11.89 -1.34
N ASP A 66 -5.16 11.89 -2.49
CA ASP A 66 -5.35 13.07 -3.33
C ASP A 66 -6.38 14.03 -2.76
N ALA A 67 -7.47 13.53 -2.16
CA ALA A 67 -8.58 14.36 -1.69
C ALA A 67 -8.42 14.90 -0.27
N PHE A 68 -7.74 14.18 0.64
CA PHE A 68 -7.78 14.51 2.08
C PHE A 68 -6.40 14.60 2.74
N PHE A 69 -5.54 13.58 2.58
CA PHE A 69 -4.42 13.37 3.50
C PHE A 69 -3.05 13.78 2.95
N HIS A 70 -2.93 14.14 1.67
CA HIS A 70 -1.65 14.20 0.96
C HIS A 70 -0.91 12.83 0.94
N PRO A 71 0.06 12.63 0.04
CA PRO A 71 0.72 11.33 -0.12
C PRO A 71 1.49 10.85 1.12
N LEU A 72 2.27 11.72 1.78
CA LEU A 72 3.15 11.29 2.87
C LEU A 72 2.41 10.79 4.13
N PRO A 73 1.35 11.46 4.64
CA PRO A 73 0.57 10.96 5.77
C PRO A 73 -0.20 9.69 5.43
N MET A 74 -0.72 9.59 4.21
CA MET A 74 -1.40 8.38 3.74
C MET A 74 -0.48 7.16 3.75
N LEU A 75 0.78 7.34 3.36
CA LEU A 75 1.81 6.29 3.45
C LEU A 75 2.00 5.81 4.89
N GLY A 76 2.07 6.73 5.85
CA GLY A 76 2.20 6.41 7.27
C GLY A 76 1.01 5.60 7.80
N ILE A 77 -0.21 6.01 7.45
CA ILE A 77 -1.44 5.28 7.80
C ILE A 77 -1.42 3.87 7.19
N GLY A 78 -1.01 3.75 5.93
CA GLY A 78 -0.87 2.47 5.25
C GLY A 78 0.06 1.51 6.00
N TYR A 79 1.25 1.98 6.42
CA TYR A 79 2.18 1.15 7.22
C TYR A 79 1.61 0.75 8.58
N ILE A 80 0.91 1.65 9.27
CA ILE A 80 0.29 1.33 10.57
C ILE A 80 -0.76 0.24 10.38
N LEU A 81 -1.66 0.39 9.40
CA LEU A 81 -2.69 -0.60 9.09
C LEU A 81 -2.07 -1.94 8.70
N LEU A 82 -1.06 -1.94 7.83
CA LEU A 82 -0.35 -3.16 7.44
C LEU A 82 0.20 -3.90 8.66
N ASN A 83 0.90 -3.20 9.56
CA ASN A 83 1.46 -3.81 10.77
C ASN A 83 0.38 -4.36 11.71
N ILE A 84 -0.74 -3.65 11.88
CA ILE A 84 -1.88 -4.17 12.68
C ILE A 84 -2.41 -5.46 12.05
N GLY A 85 -2.58 -5.49 10.73
CA GLY A 85 -3.02 -6.68 10.00
C GLY A 85 -2.07 -7.86 10.18
N LEU A 86 -0.76 -7.64 10.08
CA LEU A 86 0.27 -8.67 10.31
C LEU A 86 0.23 -9.23 11.73
N VAL A 87 0.12 -8.37 12.74
CA VAL A 87 0.01 -8.79 14.15
C VAL A 87 -1.25 -9.64 14.36
N LEU A 88 -2.37 -9.27 13.73
CA LEU A 88 -3.60 -10.05 13.79
C LEU A 88 -3.43 -11.41 13.12
N LEU A 89 -2.78 -11.49 11.96
CA LEU A 89 -2.52 -12.76 11.28
C LEU A 89 -1.66 -13.70 12.13
N GLU A 90 -0.61 -13.17 12.77
CA GLU A 90 0.23 -13.96 13.67
C GLU A 90 -0.56 -14.41 14.92
N SER A 91 -1.38 -13.51 15.49
CA SER A 91 -2.25 -13.86 16.60
C SER A 91 -3.28 -14.94 16.24
N ALA A 92 -3.76 -14.96 14.99
CA ALA A 92 -4.64 -16.01 14.49
C ALA A 92 -3.91 -17.35 14.42
N GLY A 93 -2.67 -17.37 13.93
CA GLY A 93 -1.83 -18.56 13.90
C GLY A 93 -1.60 -19.17 15.29
N SER A 94 -1.37 -18.32 16.30
CA SER A 94 -1.26 -18.78 17.70
C SER A 94 -2.61 -19.25 18.26
N ALA A 95 -3.70 -18.53 17.99
CA ALA A 95 -5.04 -18.90 18.48
C ALA A 95 -5.57 -20.20 17.87
N ALA A 96 -5.10 -20.58 16.67
CA ALA A 96 -5.52 -21.80 15.97
C ALA A 96 -5.23 -23.07 16.78
N GLU A 97 -4.22 -23.05 17.65
CA GLU A 97 -3.85 -24.16 18.52
C GLU A 97 -4.90 -24.45 19.61
N THR A 98 -5.73 -23.44 19.95
CA THR A 98 -6.77 -23.56 20.98
C THR A 98 -8.16 -23.70 20.38
N ASN A 99 -8.52 -22.84 19.41
CA ASN A 99 -9.87 -22.79 18.83
C ASN A 99 -9.83 -22.30 17.37
N LEU A 100 -10.31 -23.14 16.45
CA LEU A 100 -10.28 -22.88 15.00
C LEU A 100 -11.23 -21.77 14.54
N VAL A 101 -12.44 -21.68 15.12
CA VAL A 101 -13.47 -20.71 14.69
C VAL A 101 -13.06 -19.26 14.98
N PRO A 102 -12.68 -18.88 16.22
CA PRO A 102 -12.24 -17.51 16.48
C PRO A 102 -10.93 -17.18 15.77
N SER A 103 -10.01 -18.15 15.63
CA SER A 103 -8.77 -17.99 14.87
C SER A 103 -9.04 -17.61 13.41
N ARG A 104 -9.98 -18.29 12.74
CA ARG A 104 -10.39 -17.93 11.37
C ARG A 104 -10.91 -16.49 11.27
N ASN A 105 -11.75 -16.04 12.21
CA ASN A 105 -12.30 -14.69 12.18
C ASN A 105 -11.19 -13.64 12.35
N ILE A 106 -10.23 -13.89 13.23
CA ILE A 106 -9.05 -13.04 13.43
C ILE A 106 -8.18 -13.04 12.16
N ALA A 107 -7.97 -14.20 11.53
CA ALA A 107 -7.20 -14.29 10.29
C ALA A 107 -7.84 -13.48 9.16
N ILE A 108 -9.16 -13.57 8.99
CA ILE A 108 -9.90 -12.79 7.99
C ILE A 108 -9.81 -11.29 8.30
N ALA A 109 -10.01 -10.88 9.55
CA ALA A 109 -9.86 -9.48 9.95
C ALA A 109 -8.44 -8.95 9.68
N GLY A 110 -7.42 -9.76 10.04
CA GLY A 110 -6.01 -9.47 9.76
C GLY A 110 -5.73 -9.32 8.28
N LEU A 111 -6.24 -10.22 7.43
CA LEU A 111 -6.12 -10.13 5.97
C LEU A 111 -6.75 -8.85 5.41
N VAL A 112 -7.96 -8.50 5.85
CA VAL A 112 -8.65 -7.31 5.35
C VAL A 112 -7.90 -6.04 5.74
N ILE A 113 -7.44 -5.94 6.99
CA ILE A 113 -6.69 -4.79 7.48
C ILE A 113 -5.31 -4.70 6.78
N ALA A 114 -4.63 -5.84 6.60
CA ALA A 114 -3.37 -5.90 5.87
C ALA A 114 -3.56 -5.49 4.41
N ALA A 115 -4.61 -5.98 3.73
CA ALA A 115 -4.92 -5.63 2.35
C ALA A 115 -5.22 -4.13 2.20
N LEU A 116 -5.93 -3.55 3.17
CA LEU A 116 -6.20 -2.10 3.20
C LEU A 116 -4.91 -1.31 3.34
N GLY A 117 -4.07 -1.65 4.32
CA GLY A 117 -2.77 -1.01 4.51
C GLY A 117 -1.87 -1.13 3.27
N GLN A 118 -1.82 -2.32 2.69
CA GLN A 118 -1.05 -2.64 1.50
C GLN A 118 -1.50 -1.81 0.29
N GLY A 119 -2.81 -1.75 0.01
CA GLY A 119 -3.35 -0.95 -1.09
C GLY A 119 -2.98 0.53 -0.95
N CYS A 120 -3.05 1.07 0.27
CA CYS A 120 -2.68 2.46 0.53
C CYS A 120 -1.20 2.72 0.24
N ILE A 121 -0.30 1.80 0.63
CA ILE A 121 1.14 1.95 0.40
C ILE A 121 1.46 1.83 -1.09
N GLU A 122 0.93 0.80 -1.76
CA GLU A 122 1.26 0.45 -3.14
C GLU A 122 1.00 1.60 -4.11
N VAL A 123 -0.09 2.36 -3.92
CA VAL A 123 -0.46 3.47 -4.81
C VAL A 123 0.31 4.76 -4.51
N VAL A 124 0.62 5.01 -3.24
CA VAL A 124 1.23 6.27 -2.78
C VAL A 124 2.75 6.28 -2.97
N LEU A 125 3.40 5.13 -2.79
CA LEU A 125 4.87 5.03 -2.81
C LEU A 125 5.49 5.38 -4.19
N PRO A 126 4.91 4.96 -5.34
CA PRO A 126 5.37 5.40 -6.66
C PRO A 126 5.20 6.90 -6.89
N VAL A 127 4.12 7.51 -6.40
CA VAL A 127 3.87 8.96 -6.50
C VAL A 127 4.95 9.74 -5.75
N LEU A 128 5.30 9.30 -4.54
CA LEU A 128 6.39 9.88 -3.75
C LEU A 128 7.75 9.71 -4.44
N GLY A 129 7.97 8.56 -5.09
CA GLY A 129 9.19 8.29 -5.86
C GLY A 129 9.33 9.20 -7.07
N ALA A 130 8.26 9.36 -7.86
CA ALA A 130 8.22 10.25 -9.01
C ALA A 130 8.51 11.71 -8.60
N ALA A 131 7.95 12.15 -7.47
CA ALA A 131 8.20 13.48 -6.93
C ALA A 131 9.68 13.76 -6.61
N GLN A 132 10.50 12.73 -6.35
CA GLN A 132 11.94 12.88 -6.10
C GLN A 132 12.77 13.09 -7.38
N VAL A 133 12.22 12.74 -8.55
CA VAL A 133 12.93 12.81 -9.84
C VAL A 133 12.60 14.07 -10.61
N THR A 134 11.41 14.66 -10.41
CA THR A 134 11.03 15.96 -11.00
C THR A 134 11.98 17.06 -10.54
N ASP A 135 12.86 17.49 -11.44
CA ASP A 135 13.86 18.52 -11.19
C ASP A 135 13.16 19.86 -10.89
N LYS A 136 13.64 20.60 -9.88
CA LYS A 136 13.09 21.91 -9.51
C LYS A 136 13.04 22.89 -10.70
N LYS A 137 13.90 22.67 -11.71
CA LYS A 137 13.94 23.43 -12.96
C LYS A 137 12.74 23.21 -13.88
N GLU A 138 12.21 21.98 -13.99
CA GLU A 138 11.04 21.71 -14.85
C GLU A 138 9.76 22.29 -14.25
N SER A 139 9.61 22.19 -12.92
CA SER A 139 8.46 22.78 -12.22
C SER A 139 8.44 24.31 -12.36
N GLN A 140 9.60 24.98 -12.26
CA GLN A 140 9.71 26.43 -12.51
C GLN A 140 9.48 26.81 -13.98
N ALA A 141 9.93 25.99 -14.93
CA ALA A 141 9.70 26.22 -16.36
C ALA A 141 8.21 26.14 -16.70
N ILE A 142 7.50 25.13 -16.18
CA ILE A 142 6.05 24.96 -16.37
C ILE A 142 5.29 26.12 -15.73
N TYR A 143 5.61 26.52 -14.49
CA TYR A 143 4.99 27.69 -13.86
C TYR A 143 5.24 28.98 -14.66
N SER A 144 6.45 29.18 -15.20
CA SER A 144 6.76 30.34 -16.03
C SER A 144 6.01 30.35 -17.37
N LEU A 145 5.73 29.17 -17.93
CA LEU A 145 4.92 29.00 -19.14
C LEU A 145 3.44 29.26 -18.88
N VAL A 146 2.90 28.74 -17.78
CA VAL A 146 1.51 28.98 -17.36
C VAL A 146 1.27 30.48 -17.13
N LEU A 147 2.16 31.14 -16.38
CA LEU A 147 2.11 32.60 -16.18
C LEU A 147 2.20 33.39 -17.50
N ARG A 148 3.04 32.96 -18.45
CA ARG A 148 3.13 33.58 -19.79
C ARG A 148 1.88 33.35 -20.63
N MET A 149 1.19 32.23 -20.46
CA MET A 149 -0.08 31.96 -21.16
C MET A 149 -1.24 32.77 -20.56
N GLU A 150 -1.27 32.93 -19.24
CA GLU A 150 -2.27 33.75 -18.55
C GLU A 150 -2.14 35.23 -18.88
N LYS A 151 -0.89 35.74 -18.91
CA LYS A 151 -0.58 37.12 -19.33
C LYS A 151 -0.97 37.41 -20.79
N ARG A 152 -0.86 36.42 -21.69
CA ARG A 152 -1.32 36.55 -23.08
C ARG A 152 -2.84 36.54 -23.22
N ARG A 153 -3.55 35.85 -22.32
CA ARG A 153 -5.02 35.81 -22.31
C ARG A 153 -5.65 37.12 -21.80
N GLY A 154 -4.94 37.87 -20.96
CA GLY A 154 -5.39 39.17 -20.45
C GLY A 154 -5.18 40.37 -21.39
N HIS A 155 -4.49 40.21 -22.53
CA HIS A 155 -4.27 41.29 -23.53
C HIS A 155 -5.29 41.27 -24.69
N HIS A 156 -6.25 40.34 -24.67
CA HIS A 156 -7.33 40.23 -25.67
C HIS A 156 -8.73 40.53 -25.08
N ARG A 157 -8.77 41.22 -23.94
CA ARG A 157 -9.96 41.91 -23.44
C ARG A 157 -9.64 43.40 -23.38
#